data_AF-A0A553I4A5-F1
#
_entry.id   AF-A0A553I4A5-F1
#
_cell.length_a   1.000
_cell.length_b   1.000
_cell.length_c   1.000
_cell.angle_alpha   90.00
_cell.angle_beta   90.00
_cell.angle_gamma   90.00
#
_symmetry.space_group_name_H-M   'P 1'
#
loop_
_entity.id
_entity.type
_entity.pdbx_description
1 polymer ?
#
loop_
_entity_poly.entity_id
_entity_poly.type
_entity_poly.pdbx_seq_one_letter_code
_entity_poly.pdbx_strand_id
1 'polypeptide(L)'
;MVTKYVEESNTQKSSPGFNLSKNFFTFDLERGFSKRSSSAYTSKHASSFPDKDEFTVPTIKLPDGTYIMDSLEIAHELEKRHPEPSLHLNEDERKRYVGFLSKAFESLRPVYILGVPNKLLNPVNHDYWHKTREPYVGMPLEKFVRENEGPQVWEGAAPHLANITAMLKENDKGPFFLGDTVSYLDFTHAGFLIMFRALGDDVWKPLLEATGDAELHLKFLEALKPWTARDD
;
A
#
# COMPACT_ATOMS: atom_id res chain seq x y z
N MET A 1 9.84 1.33 1.02
CA MET A 1 9.44 2.75 1.10
C MET A 1 9.76 3.30 2.49
N VAL A 2 8.95 3.01 3.52
CA VAL A 2 9.16 3.54 4.89
C VAL A 2 10.53 3.17 5.47
N THR A 3 10.95 1.92 5.31
CA THR A 3 12.27 1.46 5.77
C THR A 3 13.40 2.16 5.02
N LYS A 4 13.33 2.22 3.69
CA LYS A 4 14.28 2.92 2.82
C LYS A 4 14.43 4.40 3.17
N TYR A 5 13.33 5.09 3.50
CA TYR A 5 13.35 6.46 3.99
C TYR A 5 14.21 6.61 5.25
N VAL A 6 13.98 5.76 6.25
CA VAL A 6 14.76 5.77 7.49
C VAL A 6 16.23 5.40 7.23
N GLU A 7 16.50 4.46 6.32
CA GLU A 7 17.87 4.06 5.93
C GLU A 7 18.63 5.22 5.29
N GLU A 8 18.11 5.78 4.20
CA GLU A 8 18.77 6.83 3.42
C GLU A 8 19.01 8.08 4.26
N SER A 9 18.06 8.49 5.09
CA SER A 9 18.22 9.66 5.95
C SER A 9 19.22 9.44 7.09
N ASN A 10 19.39 8.20 7.55
CA ASN A 10 20.43 7.87 8.54
C ASN A 10 21.82 7.72 7.92
N THR A 11 21.96 7.43 6.62
CA THR A 11 23.29 7.35 5.97
C THR A 11 24.05 8.68 5.90
N GLN A 12 23.40 9.82 6.15
CA GLN A 12 24.08 11.10 6.39
C GLN A 12 24.79 11.18 7.76
N LYS A 13 24.58 10.21 8.67
CA LYS A 13 25.29 10.07 9.95
C LYS A 13 25.81 8.63 10.16
N SER A 14 26.92 8.30 9.48
CA SER A 14 27.89 7.24 9.78
C SER A 14 27.43 5.79 10.10
N SER A 15 27.90 4.88 9.24
CA SER A 15 28.17 3.43 9.41
C SER A 15 27.13 2.40 8.93
N PRO A 16 27.59 1.22 8.42
CA PRO A 16 26.90 0.46 7.38
C PRO A 16 26.10 -0.73 7.92
N GLY A 17 24.96 -1.00 7.28
CA GLY A 17 24.29 -2.31 7.36
C GLY A 17 22.84 -2.26 7.84
N PHE A 18 21.98 -1.50 7.16
CA PHE A 18 20.55 -1.81 7.15
C PHE A 18 20.25 -2.28 5.71
N ASN A 19 19.83 -3.53 5.56
CA ASN A 19 19.44 -4.07 4.26
C ASN A 19 18.08 -4.73 4.44
N LEU A 20 17.04 -3.91 4.39
CA LEU A 20 15.66 -4.36 4.28
C LEU A 20 15.23 -4.46 2.80
N SER A 21 16.12 -4.94 1.93
CA SER A 21 15.72 -5.33 0.57
C SER A 21 15.36 -6.81 0.53
N LYS A 22 14.05 -7.08 0.39
CA LYS A 22 13.45 -8.02 -0.57
C LYS A 22 12.00 -8.31 -0.17
N ASN A 23 11.10 -7.86 -1.05
CA ASN A 23 9.63 -8.08 -1.04
C ASN A 23 8.81 -7.04 -0.28
N PHE A 24 8.87 -5.78 -0.73
CA PHE A 24 7.82 -4.80 -0.43
C PHE A 24 6.77 -4.79 -1.55
N PHE A 25 5.64 -5.44 -1.30
CA PHE A 25 4.35 -4.99 -1.83
C PHE A 25 3.47 -4.68 -0.62
N THR A 26 3.16 -3.40 -0.46
CA THR A 26 2.24 -2.85 0.53
C THR A 26 0.82 -3.25 0.16
N PHE A 27 0.09 -3.96 1.01
CA PHE A 27 -1.39 -3.89 1.04
C PHE A 27 -1.89 -4.12 2.46
N ASP A 28 -2.06 -3.02 3.18
CA ASP A 28 -2.92 -2.96 4.36
C ASP A 28 -3.97 -1.87 4.13
N LEU A 29 -4.88 -2.16 3.20
CA LEU A 29 -6.11 -1.41 3.00
C LEU A 29 -7.21 -2.46 2.87
N GLU A 30 -7.99 -2.54 3.93
CA GLU A 30 -8.81 -3.66 4.38
C GLU A 30 -8.01 -4.84 4.96
N ARG A 31 -8.36 -5.18 6.21
CA ARG A 31 -7.98 -6.39 6.96
C ARG A 31 -8.24 -7.73 6.23
N GLY A 32 -8.58 -7.70 4.94
CA GLY A 32 -8.85 -8.85 4.09
C GLY A 32 -7.88 -9.05 2.93
N PHE A 33 -6.84 -8.21 2.74
CA PHE A 33 -5.99 -8.26 1.54
C PHE A 33 -4.74 -9.15 1.57
N SER A 34 -4.35 -9.66 2.73
CA SER A 34 -3.29 -10.67 2.78
C SER A 34 -3.62 -11.74 3.81
N LYS A 35 -4.69 -12.49 3.55
CA LYS A 35 -4.56 -13.91 3.80
C LYS A 35 -3.39 -14.35 2.90
N ARG A 36 -2.27 -14.74 3.50
CA ARG A 36 -1.26 -15.61 2.88
C ARG A 36 -0.77 -16.55 3.96
N SER A 37 -1.07 -17.84 3.80
CA SER A 37 -0.15 -18.84 4.32
C SER A 37 1.08 -18.76 3.41
N SER A 38 2.06 -17.91 3.73
CA SER A 38 3.39 -18.16 3.19
C SER A 38 3.83 -19.48 3.84
N SER A 39 3.65 -20.60 3.14
CA SER A 39 3.85 -21.96 3.68
C SER A 39 5.33 -22.32 3.89
N ALA A 40 6.17 -21.35 4.21
CA ALA A 40 7.53 -21.60 4.68
C ALA A 40 8.10 -20.44 5.52
N TYR A 41 7.75 -19.18 5.22
CA TYR A 41 8.37 -18.02 5.90
C TYR A 41 7.60 -17.60 7.17
N THR A 42 6.27 -17.53 7.13
CA THR A 42 5.46 -17.15 8.31
C THR A 42 5.29 -18.31 9.29
N SER A 43 5.31 -19.57 8.85
CA SER A 43 5.27 -20.71 9.79
C SER A 43 6.54 -20.80 10.65
N LYS A 44 7.71 -20.43 10.10
CA LYS A 44 8.99 -20.44 10.82
C LYS A 44 9.09 -19.33 11.88
N HIS A 45 8.28 -18.28 11.75
CA HIS A 45 8.25 -17.14 12.67
C HIS A 45 6.90 -16.99 13.38
N ALA A 46 6.01 -17.99 13.30
CA ALA A 46 4.73 -17.97 14.00
C ALA A 46 4.92 -17.85 15.52
N SER A 47 5.99 -18.43 16.07
CA SER A 47 6.37 -18.27 17.47
C SER A 47 6.71 -16.83 17.86
N SER A 48 7.04 -15.97 16.90
CA SER A 48 7.28 -14.53 17.13
C SER A 48 5.99 -13.72 17.21
N PHE A 49 4.84 -14.31 16.86
CA PHE A 49 3.51 -13.67 16.94
C PHE A 49 2.49 -14.64 17.58
N PRO A 50 2.66 -15.00 18.86
CA PRO A 50 1.84 -16.02 19.51
C PRO A 50 0.34 -15.66 19.59
N ASP A 51 0.02 -14.37 19.55
CA ASP A 51 -1.35 -13.85 19.68
C ASP A 51 -2.00 -13.47 18.33
N LYS A 52 -1.37 -13.81 17.18
CA LYS A 52 -1.90 -13.48 15.85
C LYS A 52 -2.40 -14.74 15.15
N ASP A 53 -3.68 -14.75 14.82
CA ASP A 53 -4.31 -15.81 14.02
C ASP A 53 -4.07 -15.64 12.51
N GLU A 54 -3.67 -14.43 12.10
CA GLU A 54 -3.45 -14.07 10.70
C GLU A 54 -2.09 -13.38 10.52
N PHE A 55 -1.41 -13.73 9.42
CA PHE A 55 -0.09 -13.20 9.08
C PHE A 55 -0.16 -12.44 7.77
N THR A 56 0.25 -11.18 7.80
CA THR A 56 0.21 -10.25 6.68
C THR A 56 1.60 -9.71 6.36
N VAL A 57 1.71 -9.04 5.22
CA VAL A 57 2.86 -8.20 4.87
C VAL A 57 2.41 -6.75 4.83
N PRO A 58 3.28 -5.79 5.18
CA PRO A 58 4.69 -5.97 5.52
C PRO A 58 4.93 -6.53 6.93
N THR A 59 6.05 -7.25 7.07
CA THR A 59 6.64 -7.68 8.34
C THR A 59 8.13 -7.39 8.28
N ILE A 60 8.70 -6.79 9.31
CA ILE A 60 10.15 -6.54 9.42
C ILE A 60 10.74 -7.27 10.62
N LYS A 61 12.05 -7.49 10.57
CA LYS A 61 12.86 -7.88 11.72
C LYS A 61 13.80 -6.74 12.07
N LEU A 62 13.79 -6.32 13.32
CA LEU A 62 14.67 -5.29 13.86
C LEU A 62 16.05 -5.87 14.24
N PRO A 63 17.09 -5.02 14.41
CA PRO A 63 18.43 -5.48 14.79
C PRO A 63 18.49 -6.24 16.12
N ASP A 64 17.60 -5.93 17.07
CA ASP A 64 17.49 -6.62 18.35
C ASP A 64 16.80 -7.99 18.26
N GLY A 65 16.38 -8.40 17.06
CA GLY A 65 15.72 -9.67 16.80
C GLY A 65 14.20 -9.63 16.87
N THR A 66 13.60 -8.51 17.25
CA THR A 66 12.15 -8.32 17.34
C THR A 66 11.51 -8.36 15.95
N TYR A 67 10.36 -9.01 15.83
CA TYR A 67 9.56 -9.01 14.61
C TYR A 67 8.34 -8.11 14.79
N ILE A 68 8.04 -7.28 13.79
CA ILE A 68 6.87 -6.41 13.77
C ILE A 68 6.16 -6.59 12.44
N MET A 69 4.85 -6.76 12.51
CA MET A 69 3.91 -6.90 11.39
C MET A 69 2.93 -5.72 11.46
N ASP A 70 2.23 -5.41 10.36
CA ASP A 70 1.38 -4.20 10.19
C ASP A 70 2.21 -2.95 9.86
N SER A 71 1.90 -2.30 8.74
CA SER A 71 2.69 -1.16 8.25
C SER A 71 2.65 0.04 9.18
N LEU A 72 1.55 0.27 9.89
CA LEU A 72 1.42 1.39 10.81
C LEU A 72 2.11 1.09 12.15
N GLU A 73 2.01 -0.14 12.65
CA GLU A 73 2.78 -0.58 13.83
C GLU A 73 4.29 -0.47 13.55
N ILE A 74 4.73 -0.90 12.36
CA ILE A 74 6.11 -0.73 11.90
C ILE A 74 6.51 0.75 11.88
N ALA A 75 5.66 1.62 11.32
CA ALA A 75 5.96 3.06 11.25
C ALA A 75 6.08 3.69 12.64
N HIS A 76 5.21 3.34 13.58
CA HIS A 76 5.30 3.80 14.97
C HIS A 76 6.58 3.36 15.66
N GLU A 77 7.00 2.10 15.48
CA GLU A 77 8.26 1.64 16.09
C GLU A 77 9.47 2.31 15.43
N LEU A 78 9.44 2.54 14.11
CA LEU A 78 10.51 3.26 13.42
C LEU A 78 10.64 4.70 13.93
N GLU A 79 9.53 5.43 14.08
CA GLU A 79 9.50 6.77 14.69
C GLU A 79 10.07 6.78 16.11
N LYS A 80 9.69 5.80 16.92
CA LYS A 80 10.18 5.68 18.29
C LYS A 80 11.70 5.44 18.35
N ARG A 81 12.24 4.63 17.43
CA ARG A 81 13.69 4.29 17.40
C ARG A 81 14.52 5.34 16.67
N HIS A 82 13.95 5.97 15.66
CA HIS A 82 14.57 6.95 14.78
C HIS A 82 13.63 8.15 14.64
N PRO A 83 13.55 9.05 15.65
CA PRO A 83 12.63 10.19 15.61
C PRO A 83 12.95 11.20 14.51
N GLU A 84 14.19 11.15 13.98
CA GLU A 84 14.61 11.98 12.86
C GLU A 84 15.25 11.10 11.77
N PRO A 85 14.77 11.19 10.52
CA PRO A 85 13.64 12.03 10.09
C PRO A 85 12.29 11.47 10.53
N SER A 86 11.33 12.36 10.80
CA SER A 86 9.97 11.97 11.17
C SER A 86 9.18 11.43 9.96
N LEU A 87 8.36 10.40 10.20
CA LEU A 87 7.32 9.88 9.31
C LEU A 87 5.99 10.65 9.45
N HIS A 88 5.90 11.63 10.34
CA HIS A 88 4.75 12.50 10.53
C HIS A 88 3.42 11.74 10.63
N LEU A 89 3.30 10.93 11.69
CA LEU A 89 2.14 10.06 11.94
C LEU A 89 0.92 10.84 12.47
N ASN A 90 0.43 11.84 11.72
CA ASN A 90 -0.80 12.59 12.02
C ASN A 90 -2.06 11.71 11.92
N GLU A 91 -2.74 11.46 13.04
CA GLU A 91 -3.84 10.48 13.10
C GLU A 91 -5.08 10.93 12.32
N ASP A 92 -5.47 12.21 12.45
CA ASP A 92 -6.70 12.72 11.86
C ASP A 92 -6.65 12.72 10.31
N GLU A 93 -5.52 13.15 9.75
CA GLU A 93 -5.27 13.11 8.30
C GLU A 93 -5.30 11.67 7.78
N ARG A 94 -4.64 10.74 8.49
CA ARG A 94 -4.68 9.31 8.13
C ARG A 94 -6.10 8.75 8.15
N LYS A 95 -6.88 9.04 9.20
CA LYS A 95 -8.28 8.57 9.28
C LYS A 95 -9.13 9.11 8.14
N ARG A 96 -8.99 10.40 7.83
CA ARG A 96 -9.72 11.05 6.72
C ARG A 96 -9.37 10.38 5.39
N TYR A 97 -8.09 10.20 5.15
CA TYR A 97 -7.58 9.54 3.95
C TYR A 97 -8.04 8.09 3.82
N VAL A 98 -7.89 7.28 4.87
CA VAL A 98 -8.33 5.88 4.88
C VAL A 98 -9.83 5.77 4.66
N GLY A 99 -10.62 6.72 5.18
CA GLY A 99 -12.06 6.81 4.90
C GLY A 99 -12.38 6.95 3.42
N PHE A 100 -11.68 7.84 2.70
CA PHE A 100 -11.85 7.97 1.25
C PHE A 100 -11.32 6.75 0.50
N LEU A 101 -10.13 6.29 0.85
CA LEU A 101 -9.47 5.21 0.13
C LEU A 101 -10.23 3.89 0.25
N SER A 102 -10.76 3.56 1.43
CA SER A 102 -11.56 2.34 1.63
C SER A 102 -12.79 2.34 0.72
N LYS A 103 -13.45 3.49 0.55
CA LYS A 103 -14.60 3.62 -0.36
C LYS A 103 -14.20 3.54 -1.83
N ALA A 104 -13.05 4.08 -2.21
CA ALA A 104 -12.51 3.84 -3.55
C ALA A 104 -12.22 2.35 -3.79
N PHE A 105 -11.65 1.63 -2.81
CA PHE A 105 -11.39 0.18 -2.90
C PHE A 105 -12.66 -0.66 -3.00
N GLU A 106 -13.73 -0.28 -2.32
CA GLU A 106 -15.04 -0.95 -2.45
C GLU A 106 -15.50 -0.93 -3.91
N SER A 107 -15.43 0.23 -4.56
CA SER A 107 -15.83 0.41 -5.97
C SER A 107 -14.85 -0.28 -6.94
N LEU A 108 -13.53 -0.16 -6.70
CA LEU A 108 -12.47 -0.73 -7.54
C LEU A 108 -12.31 -2.25 -7.40
N ARG A 109 -13.10 -2.92 -6.54
CA ARG A 109 -13.01 -4.37 -6.30
C ARG A 109 -13.02 -5.23 -7.56
N PRO A 110 -13.91 -5.02 -8.54
CA PRO A 110 -13.91 -5.82 -9.77
C PRO A 110 -12.61 -5.71 -10.57
N VAL A 111 -11.87 -4.61 -10.43
CA VAL A 111 -10.61 -4.37 -11.15
C VAL A 111 -9.46 -5.18 -10.55
N TYR A 112 -9.25 -5.10 -9.23
CA TYR A 112 -8.08 -5.73 -8.62
C TYR A 112 -8.29 -7.21 -8.25
N ILE A 113 -9.52 -7.69 -8.07
CA ILE A 113 -9.76 -9.04 -7.53
C ILE A 113 -9.26 -10.14 -8.45
N LEU A 114 -9.31 -9.94 -9.77
CA LEU A 114 -8.66 -10.79 -10.77
C LEU A 114 -7.41 -10.15 -11.36
N GLY A 115 -7.30 -8.81 -11.37
CA GLY A 115 -6.12 -8.12 -11.84
C GLY A 115 -4.86 -8.50 -11.05
N VAL A 116 -4.94 -8.55 -9.72
CA VAL A 116 -3.80 -8.88 -8.84
C VAL A 116 -3.27 -10.29 -9.10
N PRO A 117 -4.07 -11.38 -9.00
CA PRO A 117 -3.54 -12.71 -9.26
C PRO A 117 -3.01 -12.83 -10.69
N ASN A 118 -3.73 -12.32 -11.69
CA ASN A 118 -3.37 -12.54 -13.09
C ASN A 118 -2.16 -11.74 -13.56
N LYS A 119 -1.91 -10.55 -13.00
CA LYS A 119 -0.86 -9.64 -13.47
C LYS A 119 0.32 -9.52 -12.51
N LEU A 120 0.13 -9.78 -11.22
CA LEU A 120 1.14 -9.48 -10.18
C LEU A 120 1.61 -10.70 -9.39
N LEU A 121 0.80 -11.75 -9.25
CA LEU A 121 1.16 -12.89 -8.43
C LEU A 121 1.79 -14.02 -9.26
N ASN A 122 2.71 -14.76 -8.61
CA ASN A 122 3.16 -16.02 -9.17
C ASN A 122 2.01 -17.05 -9.16
N PRO A 123 1.90 -17.94 -10.17
CA PRO A 123 0.83 -18.94 -10.30
C PRO A 123 0.58 -19.77 -9.03
N VAL A 124 1.64 -20.08 -8.28
CA VAL A 124 1.57 -20.82 -7.00
C VAL A 124 0.68 -20.17 -5.94
N ASN A 125 0.38 -18.87 -6.05
CA ASN A 125 -0.47 -18.15 -5.10
C ASN A 125 -1.93 -18.04 -5.53
N HIS A 126 -2.29 -18.50 -6.74
CA HIS A 126 -3.64 -18.29 -7.30
C HIS A 126 -4.68 -19.08 -6.51
N ASP A 127 -4.47 -20.37 -6.27
CA ASP A 127 -5.42 -21.21 -5.51
C ASP A 127 -5.74 -20.61 -4.14
N TYR A 128 -4.71 -20.11 -3.46
CA TYR A 128 -4.87 -19.44 -2.18
C TYR A 128 -5.69 -18.16 -2.32
N TRP A 129 -5.39 -17.34 -3.34
CA TRP A 129 -6.12 -16.10 -3.61
C TRP A 129 -7.62 -16.38 -3.84
N HIS A 130 -7.96 -17.34 -4.72
CA HIS A 130 -9.34 -17.75 -4.97
C HIS A 130 -10.03 -18.23 -3.69
N LYS A 131 -9.41 -19.19 -2.98
CA LYS A 131 -9.95 -19.76 -1.73
C LYS A 131 -10.30 -18.71 -0.69
N THR A 132 -9.56 -17.60 -0.66
CA THR A 132 -9.74 -16.55 0.36
C THR A 132 -10.62 -15.40 -0.11
N ARG A 133 -10.70 -15.15 -1.43
CA ARG A 133 -11.43 -14.01 -1.99
C ARG A 133 -12.86 -14.38 -2.40
N GLU A 134 -13.12 -15.63 -2.77
CA GLU A 134 -14.48 -16.08 -3.09
C GLU A 134 -15.45 -15.91 -1.92
N PRO A 135 -15.11 -16.30 -0.67
CA PRO A 135 -15.99 -16.04 0.48
C PRO A 135 -16.12 -14.54 0.79
N TYR A 136 -15.07 -13.77 0.51
CA TYR A 136 -15.05 -12.32 0.75
C TYR A 136 -16.00 -11.58 -0.20
N VAL A 137 -16.14 -12.02 -1.46
CA VAL A 137 -17.11 -11.47 -2.42
C VAL A 137 -18.43 -12.25 -2.48
N GLY A 138 -18.53 -13.37 -1.77
CA GLY A 138 -19.73 -14.22 -1.66
C GLY A 138 -20.04 -15.09 -2.89
N MET A 139 -19.13 -15.17 -3.88
CA MET A 139 -19.34 -15.92 -5.13
C MET A 139 -18.01 -16.19 -5.86
N PRO A 140 -17.99 -17.02 -6.94
CA PRO A 140 -16.80 -17.21 -7.76
C PRO A 140 -16.26 -15.88 -8.33
N LEU A 141 -14.94 -15.68 -8.33
CA LEU A 141 -14.32 -14.40 -8.68
C LEU A 141 -14.65 -13.95 -10.11
N GLU A 142 -14.62 -14.87 -11.08
CA GLU A 142 -14.96 -14.60 -12.48
C GLU A 142 -16.42 -14.20 -12.65
N LYS A 143 -17.31 -14.77 -11.85
CA LYS A 143 -18.73 -14.38 -11.82
C LYS A 143 -18.86 -12.98 -11.25
N PHE A 144 -18.21 -12.71 -10.11
CA PHE A 144 -18.22 -11.39 -9.48
C PHE A 144 -17.72 -10.31 -10.42
N VAL A 145 -16.56 -10.50 -11.08
CA VAL A 145 -16.02 -9.51 -12.01
C VAL A 145 -16.97 -9.27 -13.18
N ARG A 146 -17.45 -10.33 -13.85
CA ARG A 146 -18.39 -10.20 -14.98
C ARG A 146 -19.68 -9.46 -14.63
N GLU A 147 -20.18 -9.60 -13.40
CA GLU A 147 -21.41 -8.94 -12.94
C GLU A 147 -21.20 -7.49 -12.50
N ASN A 148 -19.94 -7.08 -12.25
CA ASN A 148 -19.63 -5.78 -11.62
C ASN A 148 -18.59 -4.95 -12.40
N GLU A 149 -18.01 -5.46 -13.48
CA GLU A 149 -17.10 -4.71 -14.35
C GLU A 149 -17.84 -3.68 -15.21
N GLY A 150 -17.13 -2.61 -15.61
CA GLY A 150 -17.68 -1.57 -16.47
C GLY A 150 -17.41 -0.14 -15.96
N PRO A 151 -17.95 0.88 -16.65
CA PRO A 151 -17.74 2.29 -16.32
C PRO A 151 -18.13 2.65 -14.88
N GLN A 152 -19.15 2.00 -14.32
CA GLN A 152 -19.65 2.23 -12.97
C GLN A 152 -18.60 2.02 -11.87
N VAL A 153 -17.58 1.18 -12.12
CA VAL A 153 -16.47 0.98 -11.19
C VAL A 153 -15.69 2.27 -10.97
N TRP A 154 -15.40 2.96 -12.08
CA TRP A 154 -14.65 4.21 -12.07
C TRP A 154 -15.52 5.38 -11.59
N GLU A 155 -16.78 5.42 -12.01
CA GLU A 155 -17.76 6.42 -11.54
C GLU A 155 -17.96 6.33 -10.02
N GLY A 156 -18.05 5.11 -9.47
CA GLY A 156 -18.17 4.88 -8.03
C GLY A 156 -16.89 5.19 -7.25
N ALA A 157 -15.71 5.09 -7.87
CA ALA A 157 -14.44 5.42 -7.22
C ALA A 157 -14.12 6.92 -7.29
N ALA A 158 -14.55 7.60 -8.36
CA ALA A 158 -14.12 8.96 -8.70
C ALA A 158 -14.39 10.00 -7.59
N PRO A 159 -15.57 10.08 -6.95
CA PRO A 159 -15.78 11.01 -5.83
C PRO A 159 -14.79 10.82 -4.68
N HIS A 160 -14.40 9.58 -4.39
CA HIS A 160 -13.48 9.27 -3.30
C HIS A 160 -12.03 9.58 -3.68
N LEU A 161 -11.64 9.30 -4.92
CA LEU A 161 -10.33 9.67 -5.44
C LEU A 161 -10.21 11.21 -5.56
N ALA A 162 -11.26 11.90 -6.00
CA ALA A 162 -11.31 13.36 -6.03
C ALA A 162 -11.16 13.99 -4.63
N ASN A 163 -11.70 13.36 -3.58
CA ASN A 163 -11.48 13.83 -2.20
C ASN A 163 -10.02 13.65 -1.76
N ILE A 164 -9.33 12.58 -2.20
CA ILE A 164 -7.89 12.41 -1.98
C ILE A 164 -7.10 13.48 -2.76
N THR A 165 -7.48 13.75 -4.00
CA THR A 165 -6.92 14.84 -4.81
C THR A 165 -7.08 16.19 -4.12
N ALA A 166 -8.28 16.48 -3.59
CA ALA A 166 -8.54 17.71 -2.86
C ALA A 166 -7.67 17.80 -1.60
N MET A 167 -7.54 16.70 -0.85
CA MET A 167 -6.65 16.61 0.31
C MET A 167 -5.18 16.88 -0.06
N LEU A 168 -4.70 16.34 -1.18
CA LEU A 168 -3.34 16.60 -1.66
C LEU A 168 -3.13 18.08 -2.06
N LYS A 169 -4.19 18.77 -2.47
CA LYS A 169 -4.18 20.20 -2.81
C LYS A 169 -4.33 21.14 -1.62
N GLU A 170 -4.60 20.64 -0.41
CA GLU A 170 -4.74 21.49 0.79
C GLU A 170 -3.44 22.22 1.13
N ASN A 171 -2.29 21.66 0.73
CA ASN A 171 -0.99 22.29 0.86
C ASN A 171 -0.39 22.56 -0.53
N ASP A 172 -0.14 23.84 -0.84
CA ASP A 172 0.38 24.28 -2.14
C ASP A 172 1.91 24.38 -2.20
N LYS A 173 2.59 24.17 -1.06
CA LYS A 173 4.04 24.35 -0.91
C LYS A 173 4.89 23.24 -1.51
N GLY A 174 4.29 22.12 -1.90
CA GLY A 174 5.02 20.99 -2.46
C GLY A 174 4.11 19.87 -2.92
N PRO A 175 4.71 18.74 -3.36
CA PRO A 175 3.98 17.67 -3.99
C PRO A 175 3.31 16.71 -2.98
N PHE A 176 3.56 16.83 -1.67
CA PHE A 176 3.13 15.89 -0.64
C PHE A 176 1.90 16.36 0.13
N PHE A 177 1.28 15.45 0.90
CA PHE A 177 0.13 15.80 1.74
C PHE A 177 0.45 16.88 2.78
N LEU A 178 1.70 16.95 3.27
CA LEU A 178 2.20 18.02 4.15
C LEU A 178 2.95 19.12 3.39
N GLY A 179 2.70 19.27 2.09
CA GLY A 179 3.37 20.26 1.24
C GLY A 179 4.75 19.80 0.78
N ASP A 180 5.81 20.39 1.31
CA ASP A 180 7.21 20.09 0.97
C ASP A 180 7.81 18.96 1.81
N THR A 181 7.07 18.51 2.83
CA THR A 181 7.49 17.49 3.78
C THR A 181 6.82 16.15 3.48
N VAL A 182 7.61 15.10 3.29
CA VAL A 182 7.11 13.73 3.07
C VAL A 182 6.67 13.09 4.38
N SER A 183 5.62 12.27 4.33
CA SER A 183 5.01 11.61 5.48
C SER A 183 4.64 10.15 5.19
N TYR A 184 4.26 9.41 6.23
CA TYR A 184 3.68 8.07 6.12
C TYR A 184 2.46 8.02 5.19
N LEU A 185 1.68 9.11 5.18
CA LEU A 185 0.50 9.21 4.33
C LEU A 185 0.86 9.18 2.85
N ASP A 186 1.94 9.85 2.46
CA ASP A 186 2.46 9.84 1.09
C ASP A 186 2.88 8.43 0.66
N PHE A 187 3.55 7.67 1.54
CA PHE A 187 3.92 6.28 1.24
C PHE A 187 2.70 5.35 1.11
N THR A 188 1.65 5.61 1.88
CA THR A 188 0.38 4.86 1.77
C THR A 188 -0.27 5.11 0.42
N HIS A 189 -0.34 6.38 -0.01
CA HIS A 189 -0.93 6.74 -1.30
C HIS A 189 -0.10 6.31 -2.50
N ALA A 190 1.22 6.41 -2.40
CA ALA A 190 2.11 5.88 -3.42
C ALA A 190 1.96 4.36 -3.57
N GLY A 191 1.81 3.61 -2.48
CA GLY A 191 1.54 2.18 -2.52
C GLY A 191 0.27 1.85 -3.31
N PHE A 192 -0.80 2.60 -3.09
CA PHE A 192 -2.04 2.49 -3.86
C PHE A 192 -1.79 2.74 -5.36
N LEU A 193 -1.21 3.89 -5.73
CA LEU A 193 -1.00 4.25 -7.13
C LEU A 193 -0.05 3.27 -7.84
N ILE A 194 1.02 2.84 -7.18
CA ILE A 194 2.00 1.91 -7.74
C ILE A 194 1.37 0.54 -8.03
N MET A 195 0.50 0.02 -7.16
CA MET A 195 -0.20 -1.24 -7.45
C MET A 195 -1.07 -1.10 -8.70
N PHE A 196 -1.93 -0.09 -8.75
CA PHE A 196 -2.84 0.06 -9.89
C PHE A 196 -2.07 0.34 -11.19
N ARG A 197 -0.93 1.03 -11.13
CA ARG A 197 -0.02 1.15 -12.26
C ARG A 197 0.54 -0.21 -12.70
N ALA A 198 0.90 -1.07 -11.75
CA ALA A 198 1.40 -2.41 -12.03
C ALA A 198 0.32 -3.33 -12.63
N LEU A 199 -0.97 -3.04 -12.42
CA LEU A 199 -2.07 -3.73 -13.09
C LEU A 199 -2.20 -3.40 -14.58
N GLY A 200 -1.36 -2.52 -15.14
CA GLY A 200 -1.29 -2.26 -16.58
C GLY A 200 -2.03 -0.99 -17.03
N ASP A 201 -1.73 -0.56 -18.25
CA ASP A 201 -2.22 0.71 -18.80
C ASP A 201 -3.74 0.79 -18.95
N ASP A 202 -4.40 -0.36 -19.14
CA ASP A 202 -5.85 -0.51 -19.20
C ASP A 202 -6.53 -0.16 -17.86
N VAL A 203 -5.79 -0.27 -16.76
CA VAL A 203 -6.25 0.06 -15.40
C VAL A 203 -5.71 1.42 -14.96
N TRP A 204 -4.46 1.73 -15.30
CA TRP A 204 -3.78 2.93 -14.86
C TRP A 204 -4.38 4.21 -15.43
N LYS A 205 -4.74 4.22 -16.72
CA LYS A 205 -5.28 5.43 -17.37
C LYS A 205 -6.66 5.81 -16.80
N PRO A 206 -7.66 4.90 -16.69
CA PRO A 206 -8.94 5.23 -16.08
C PRO A 206 -8.80 5.61 -14.60
N LEU A 207 -7.86 5.02 -13.86
CA LEU A 207 -7.61 5.43 -12.48
C LEU A 207 -7.17 6.89 -12.41
N LEU A 208 -6.19 7.29 -13.21
CA LEU A 208 -5.70 8.67 -13.27
C LEU A 208 -6.81 9.64 -13.67
N GLU A 209 -7.64 9.29 -14.65
CA GLU A 209 -8.81 10.08 -15.03
C GLU A 209 -9.79 10.23 -13.87
N ALA A 210 -10.08 9.14 -13.15
CA ALA A 210 -10.99 9.13 -12.00
C ALA A 210 -10.48 9.95 -10.80
N THR A 211 -9.17 10.25 -10.71
CA THR A 211 -8.64 11.18 -9.70
C THR A 211 -9.09 12.63 -9.93
N GLY A 212 -9.50 12.98 -11.16
CA GLY A 212 -9.82 14.35 -11.56
C GLY A 212 -8.59 15.26 -11.75
N ASP A 213 -7.38 14.79 -11.45
CA ASP A 213 -6.13 15.51 -11.69
C ASP A 213 -4.96 14.55 -11.87
N ALA A 214 -4.86 13.98 -13.08
CA ALA A 214 -3.82 13.01 -13.42
C ALA A 214 -2.40 13.58 -13.28
N GLU A 215 -2.21 14.85 -13.64
CA GLU A 215 -0.89 15.49 -13.62
C GLU A 215 -0.38 15.64 -12.18
N LEU A 216 -1.25 16.00 -11.24
CA LEU A 216 -0.90 16.08 -9.82
C LEU A 216 -0.37 14.74 -9.30
N HIS A 217 -1.06 13.64 -9.59
CA HIS A 217 -0.67 12.30 -9.12
C HIS A 217 0.61 11.79 -9.78
N LEU A 218 0.85 12.16 -11.04
CA LEU A 218 2.10 11.86 -11.73
C LEU A 218 3.28 12.64 -11.12
N LYS A 219 3.10 13.93 -10.81
CA LYS A 219 4.11 14.75 -10.11
C LYS A 219 4.38 14.23 -8.69
N PHE A 220 3.34 13.83 -7.97
CA PHE A 220 3.44 13.20 -6.66
C PHE A 220 4.29 11.92 -6.71
N LEU A 221 4.02 11.02 -7.65
CA LEU A 221 4.83 9.80 -7.83
C LEU A 221 6.27 10.10 -8.24
N GLU A 222 6.48 11.10 -9.09
CA GLU A 222 7.82 11.55 -9.49
C GLU A 222 8.63 12.01 -8.27
N ALA A 223 8.02 12.81 -7.39
CA ALA A 223 8.66 13.30 -6.17
C ALA A 223 9.01 12.18 -5.17
N LEU A 224 8.28 11.06 -5.19
CA LEU A 224 8.53 9.91 -4.33
C LEU A 224 9.50 8.87 -4.93
N LYS A 225 10.04 9.08 -6.13
CA LYS A 225 10.99 8.15 -6.76
C LYS A 225 12.18 7.74 -5.87
N PRO A 226 12.80 8.63 -5.07
CA PRO A 226 13.91 8.24 -4.20
C PRO A 226 13.57 7.04 -3.31
N TRP A 227 12.36 7.01 -2.74
CA TRP A 227 11.94 5.96 -1.78
C TRP A 227 11.13 4.82 -2.39
N THR A 228 10.69 4.96 -3.64
CA THR A 228 9.84 3.99 -4.35
C THR A 228 10.57 3.17 -5.40
N ALA A 229 11.77 3.60 -5.80
CA ALA A 229 12.64 2.80 -6.65
C ALA A 229 12.98 1.47 -5.96
N ARG A 230 12.85 0.37 -6.71
CA ARG A 230 13.27 -0.96 -6.26
C ARG A 230 14.79 -1.00 -6.20
N ASP A 231 15.32 -1.65 -5.18
CA ASP A 231 16.76 -1.96 -5.11
C ASP A 231 16.97 -3.21 -5.99
N ASP A 232 17.50 -3.00 -7.20
CA ASP A 232 17.80 -4.03 -8.19
C ASP A 232 19.20 -4.65 -8.02
#